data_AF-A0A1S8BKE4-F1
#
_entry.id   AF-A0A1S8BKE4-F1
#
_cell.length_a   1.000
_cell.length_b   1.000
_cell.length_c   1.000
_cell.angle_alpha   90.00
_cell.angle_beta   90.00
_cell.angle_gamma   90.00
#
_symmetry.space_group_name_H-M   'P 1'
#
loop_
_entity.id
_entity.type
_entity.pdbx_description
1 polymer ?
#
loop_
_entity_poly.entity_id
_entity_poly.type
_entity_poly.pdbx_seq_one_letter_code
_entity_poly.pdbx_strand_id
1 'polypeptide(L)'
;MREAARERGEGSSGANGEGNGGWKKPRFVLVSSNLGSFGLMGGARGYGLYGASKALANFLVRWLALENGEEMVVCAVHPGPVKTDMGELAIEHLEQMGVDLKLEWLSVEESVRGLLAVIDDAERKNLNGRFIQHDGTELPW
;
A
#
# COMPACT_ATOMS: atom_id res chain seq x y z
N MET A 1 -35.65 17.76 48.00
CA MET A 1 -36.42 16.56 48.38
C MET A 1 -37.81 16.69 47.73
N ARG A 2 -38.04 15.94 46.64
CA ARG A 2 -39.29 15.61 45.90
C ARG A 2 -38.82 14.91 44.62
N GLU A 3 -38.89 13.58 44.57
CA GLU A 3 -39.95 12.78 43.90
C GLU A 3 -39.74 12.72 42.38
N ALA A 4 -39.95 11.63 41.64
CA ALA A 4 -40.06 10.18 41.85
C ALA A 4 -40.33 9.57 40.44
N ALA A 5 -40.27 8.23 40.36
CA ALA A 5 -40.77 7.35 39.29
C ALA A 5 -39.84 7.13 38.07
N ARG A 6 -39.26 5.92 37.89
CA ARG A 6 -39.85 4.65 37.32
C ARG A 6 -40.23 4.83 35.84
N GLU A 7 -40.00 3.92 34.90
CA GLU A 7 -39.60 2.51 34.85
C GLU A 7 -39.25 2.14 33.38
N ARG A 8 -38.42 1.09 33.22
CA ARG A 8 -38.39 0.04 32.16
C ARG A 8 -38.42 0.41 30.66
N GLY A 9 -37.53 -0.27 29.94
CA GLY A 9 -37.67 -0.53 28.50
C GLY A 9 -36.50 -1.34 27.96
N GLU A 10 -36.66 -2.66 27.91
CA GLU A 10 -35.81 -3.56 27.11
C GLU A 10 -35.91 -3.17 25.62
N GLY A 11 -34.80 -3.31 24.89
CA GLY A 11 -34.77 -3.03 23.46
C GLY A 11 -33.43 -3.42 22.86
N SER A 12 -33.29 -4.70 22.54
CA SER A 12 -32.31 -5.19 21.58
C SER A 12 -32.41 -4.38 20.29
N SER A 13 -31.32 -3.77 19.86
CA SER A 13 -31.11 -3.48 18.44
C SER A 13 -29.62 -3.65 18.13
N GLY A 14 -29.30 -4.75 17.46
CA GLY A 14 -28.08 -4.79 16.66
C GLY A 14 -28.09 -3.63 15.67
N ALA A 15 -26.94 -2.99 15.52
CA ALA A 15 -26.62 -2.13 14.38
C ALA A 15 -25.18 -2.48 14.03
N ASN A 16 -25.00 -3.48 13.18
CA ASN A 16 -24.74 -3.29 11.75
C ASN A 16 -23.46 -2.48 11.51
N GLY A 17 -22.48 -3.16 10.93
CA GLY A 17 -21.32 -2.52 10.35
C GLY A 17 -21.75 -1.57 9.25
N GLU A 18 -21.68 -0.28 9.56
CA GLU A 18 -21.73 0.79 8.58
C GLU A 18 -20.41 1.54 8.68
N GLY A 19 -19.44 1.10 7.87
CA GLY A 19 -18.21 1.84 7.62
C GLY A 19 -18.53 3.11 6.85
N ASN A 20 -19.04 4.13 7.55
CA ASN A 20 -19.31 5.43 6.95
C ASN A 20 -18.25 6.43 7.39
N GLY A 21 -17.12 6.36 6.68
CA GLY A 21 -16.00 7.28 6.77
C GLY A 21 -15.27 7.29 5.43
N GLY A 22 -16.00 7.56 4.35
CA GLY A 22 -15.42 7.65 3.01
C GLY A 22 -14.25 8.64 2.96
N TRP A 23 -13.28 8.39 2.09
CA TRP A 23 -12.14 9.28 1.90
C TRP A 23 -12.62 10.66 1.41
N LYS A 24 -11.98 11.74 1.87
CA LYS A 24 -12.41 13.09 1.48
C LYS A 24 -12.06 13.38 0.03
N LYS A 25 -10.96 12.80 -0.46
CA LYS A 25 -10.55 12.83 -1.86
C LYS A 25 -10.53 11.43 -2.47
N PRO A 26 -10.84 11.30 -3.78
CA PRO A 26 -10.55 10.08 -4.55
C PRO A 26 -9.06 9.70 -4.44
N ARG A 27 -8.76 8.42 -4.67
CA ARG A 27 -7.39 7.90 -4.61
C ARG A 27 -7.04 7.09 -5.84
N PHE A 28 -5.91 7.42 -6.45
CA PHE A 28 -5.27 6.59 -7.47
C PHE A 28 -4.01 5.99 -6.85
N VAL A 29 -3.98 4.66 -6.76
CA VAL A 29 -2.90 3.93 -6.11
C VAL A 29 -2.34 2.93 -7.10
N LEU A 30 -1.09 3.13 -7.50
CA LEU A 30 -0.39 2.22 -8.39
C LEU A 30 0.40 1.20 -7.58
N VAL A 31 0.13 -0.09 -7.77
CA VAL A 31 0.97 -1.16 -7.23
C VAL A 31 2.25 -1.28 -8.06
N SER A 32 3.34 -0.71 -7.53
CA SER A 32 4.67 -0.70 -8.11
C SER A 32 5.61 -1.71 -7.43
N SER A 33 6.91 -1.57 -7.63
CA SER A 33 7.95 -2.42 -7.02
C SER A 33 9.17 -1.58 -6.69
N ASN A 34 9.87 -1.91 -5.60
CA ASN A 34 11.15 -1.31 -5.26
C ASN A 34 12.22 -1.54 -6.35
N LEU A 35 12.08 -2.57 -7.21
CA LEU A 35 12.93 -2.80 -8.37
C LEU A 35 12.78 -1.71 -9.46
N GLY A 36 11.72 -0.91 -9.40
CA GLY A 36 11.55 0.29 -10.21
C GLY A 36 12.15 1.54 -9.58
N SER A 37 12.84 1.42 -8.44
CA SER A 37 13.51 2.53 -7.76
C SER A 37 14.94 2.71 -8.26
N PHE A 38 15.29 3.91 -8.70
CA PHE A 38 16.69 4.25 -8.99
C PHE A 38 17.52 4.39 -7.71
N GLY A 39 16.94 4.90 -6.62
CA GLY A 39 17.60 5.07 -5.32
C GLY A 39 17.87 3.75 -4.59
N LEU A 40 17.12 2.69 -4.91
CA LEU A 40 17.36 1.33 -4.41
C LEU A 40 18.00 0.41 -5.46
N MET A 41 18.43 0.95 -6.60
CA MET A 41 19.02 0.17 -7.67
C MET A 41 20.29 -0.52 -7.15
N GLY A 42 20.22 -1.85 -7.05
CA GLY A 42 21.28 -2.70 -6.50
C GLY A 42 21.45 -3.98 -7.33
N GLY A 43 22.19 -4.96 -6.79
CA GLY A 43 22.63 -6.19 -7.47
C GLY A 43 21.57 -7.17 -7.99
N ALA A 44 20.30 -6.76 -8.14
CA ALA A 44 19.18 -7.52 -8.71
C ALA A 44 19.32 -7.67 -10.24
N ARG A 45 20.40 -8.32 -10.67
CA ARG A 45 20.66 -8.67 -12.08
C ARG A 45 19.49 -9.51 -12.61
N GLY A 46 19.19 -9.39 -13.90
CA GLY A 46 18.09 -10.14 -14.54
C GLY A 46 16.70 -9.50 -14.44
N TYR A 47 16.51 -8.49 -13.58
CA TYR A 47 15.22 -7.80 -13.43
C TYR A 47 15.09 -6.50 -14.23
N GLY A 48 16.04 -6.20 -15.13
CA GLY A 48 16.12 -4.89 -15.80
C GLY A 48 14.85 -4.46 -16.54
N LEU A 49 14.20 -5.36 -17.29
CA LEU A 49 12.95 -5.04 -18.00
C LEU A 49 11.77 -4.82 -17.04
N TYR A 50 11.65 -5.66 -16.01
CA TYR A 50 10.63 -5.51 -14.99
C TYR A 50 10.82 -4.20 -14.22
N GLY A 51 12.04 -3.93 -13.77
CA GLY A 51 12.43 -2.68 -13.11
C GLY A 51 12.16 -1.46 -14.00
N ALA A 52 12.52 -1.49 -15.28
CA ALA A 52 12.23 -0.41 -16.22
C ALA A 52 10.72 -0.14 -16.36
N SER A 53 9.89 -1.20 -16.44
CA SER A 53 8.43 -1.04 -16.49
C SER A 53 7.87 -0.36 -15.23
N LYS A 54 8.41 -0.71 -14.06
CA LYS A 54 7.99 -0.15 -12.77
C LYS A 54 8.55 1.27 -12.57
N ALA A 55 9.75 1.56 -13.06
CA ALA A 55 10.31 2.92 -13.08
C ALA A 55 9.49 3.87 -13.95
N LEU A 56 9.06 3.42 -15.14
CA LEU A 56 8.16 4.21 -15.99
C LEU A 56 6.79 4.41 -15.33
N ALA A 57 6.25 3.37 -14.69
CA ALA A 57 4.98 3.49 -13.97
C ALA A 57 5.08 4.46 -12.77
N ASN A 58 6.20 4.44 -12.04
CA ASN A 58 6.54 5.42 -11.00
C ASN A 58 6.59 6.86 -11.56
N PHE A 59 7.19 7.06 -12.73
CA PHE A 59 7.20 8.35 -13.42
C PHE A 59 5.78 8.83 -13.74
N LEU A 60 4.89 7.95 -14.21
CA LEU A 60 3.48 8.31 -14.48
C LEU A 60 2.76 8.76 -13.21
N VAL A 61 2.98 8.09 -12.07
CA VAL A 61 2.42 8.52 -10.78
C VAL A 61 2.87 9.92 -10.41
N ARG A 62 4.14 10.26 -10.64
CA ARG A 62 4.67 11.61 -10.38
C ARG A 62 4.01 12.66 -11.25
N TRP A 63 3.79 12.37 -12.53
CA TRP A 63 3.07 13.27 -13.43
C TRP A 63 1.61 13.46 -13.03
N LEU A 64 0.89 12.36 -12.79
CA LEU A 64 -0.51 12.40 -12.38
C LEU A 64 -0.70 13.15 -11.05
N ALA A 65 0.24 13.01 -10.11
CA ALA A 65 0.22 13.74 -8.84
C ALA A 65 0.40 15.25 -9.00
N LEU A 66 1.20 15.69 -9.99
CA LEU A 66 1.38 17.10 -10.32
C LEU A 66 0.12 17.68 -10.99
N GLU A 67 -0.51 16.91 -11.88
CA GLU A 67 -1.68 17.34 -12.64
C GLU A 67 -2.97 17.35 -11.79
N ASN A 68 -3.11 16.39 -10.85
CA ASN A 68 -4.40 16.11 -10.19
C ASN A 68 -4.33 16.17 -8.64
N GLY A 69 -3.18 16.54 -8.05
CA GLY A 69 -2.96 16.46 -6.60
C GLY A 69 -3.88 17.33 -5.72
N GLU A 70 -4.49 18.36 -6.32
CA GLU A 70 -5.49 19.19 -5.64
C GLU A 70 -6.85 18.47 -5.50
N GLU A 71 -7.19 17.58 -6.44
CA GLU A 71 -8.49 16.92 -6.52
C GLU A 71 -8.46 15.49 -5.96
N MET A 72 -7.33 14.81 -6.08
CA MET A 72 -7.17 13.42 -5.64
C MET A 72 -5.80 13.14 -5.03
N VAL A 73 -5.69 12.05 -4.27
CA VAL A 73 -4.39 11.53 -3.84
C VAL A 73 -3.88 10.54 -4.87
N VAL A 74 -2.68 10.78 -5.41
CA VAL A 74 -2.02 9.87 -6.35
C VAL A 74 -0.73 9.36 -5.71
N CYS A 75 -0.56 8.05 -5.55
CA CYS A 75 0.68 7.50 -5.02
C CYS A 75 1.04 6.15 -5.64
N ALA A 76 2.32 5.79 -5.51
CA ALA A 76 2.82 4.45 -5.84
C ALA A 76 3.01 3.69 -4.53
N VAL A 77 2.72 2.40 -4.54
CA VAL A 77 2.93 1.52 -3.39
C VAL A 77 3.74 0.29 -3.77
N HIS A 78 4.67 -0.12 -2.90
CA HIS A 78 5.37 -1.39 -3.01
C HIS A 78 4.78 -2.41 -2.02
N PRO A 79 4.25 -3.55 -2.49
CA PRO A 79 3.60 -4.54 -1.63
C PRO A 79 4.55 -5.30 -0.69
N GLY A 80 5.88 -5.14 -0.84
CA GLY A 80 6.87 -6.01 -0.21
C GLY A 80 7.14 -7.28 -1.02
N PRO A 81 8.00 -8.19 -0.51
CA PRO A 81 8.18 -9.53 -1.04
C PRO A 81 7.01 -10.43 -0.63
N VAL A 82 6.10 -10.72 -1.56
CA VAL A 82 4.83 -11.44 -1.28
C VAL A 82 4.82 -12.84 -1.88
N LYS A 83 4.38 -13.83 -1.09
CA LYS A 83 4.19 -15.24 -1.50
C LYS A 83 3.01 -15.36 -2.47
N THR A 84 3.30 -15.18 -3.74
CA THR A 84 2.41 -15.32 -4.90
C THR A 84 3.16 -16.08 -5.99
N ASP A 85 2.50 -16.52 -7.05
CA ASP A 85 3.17 -17.15 -8.20
C ASP A 85 4.35 -16.30 -8.72
N MET A 86 4.22 -14.97 -8.81
CA MET A 86 5.31 -14.08 -9.21
C MET A 86 6.43 -14.01 -8.17
N GLY A 87 6.09 -14.05 -6.89
CA GLY A 87 7.04 -14.06 -5.78
C GLY A 87 7.84 -15.36 -5.71
N GLU A 88 7.18 -16.50 -5.91
CA GLU A 88 7.80 -17.82 -5.97
C GLU A 88 8.78 -17.92 -7.14
N LEU A 89 8.40 -17.46 -8.34
CA LEU A 89 9.33 -17.37 -9.47
C LEU A 89 10.53 -16.46 -9.17
N ALA A 90 10.33 -15.40 -8.39
CA ALA A 90 11.43 -14.53 -7.98
C ALA A 90 12.35 -15.20 -6.96
N ILE A 91 11.80 -15.97 -6.01
CA ILE A 91 12.58 -16.81 -5.07
C ILE A 91 13.47 -17.75 -5.86
N GLU A 92 12.89 -18.56 -6.76
CA GLU A 92 13.62 -19.56 -7.54
C GLU A 92 14.76 -18.92 -8.35
N HIS A 93 14.51 -17.79 -8.99
CA HIS A 93 15.52 -17.09 -9.78
C HIS A 93 16.66 -16.52 -8.89
N LEU A 94 16.32 -15.95 -7.73
CA LEU A 94 17.31 -15.41 -6.80
C LEU A 94 18.17 -16.54 -6.18
N GLU A 95 17.58 -17.70 -5.88
CA GLU A 95 18.32 -18.90 -5.45
C GLU A 95 19.30 -19.39 -6.51
N GLN A 96 18.88 -19.46 -7.78
CA GLN A 96 19.75 -19.81 -8.90
C GLN A 96 20.91 -18.83 -9.07
N MET A 97 20.72 -17.57 -8.70
CA MET A 97 21.77 -16.55 -8.69
C MET A 97 22.67 -16.59 -7.46
N GLY A 98 22.42 -17.50 -6.51
CA GLY A 98 23.18 -17.62 -5.26
C GLY A 98 22.97 -16.44 -4.31
N VAL A 99 21.85 -15.72 -4.43
CA VAL A 99 21.47 -14.63 -3.53
C VAL A 99 20.82 -15.22 -2.29
N ASP A 100 21.37 -14.90 -1.11
CA ASP A 100 20.81 -15.35 0.18
C ASP A 100 19.43 -14.70 0.42
N LEU A 101 18.38 -15.51 0.38
CA LEU A 101 16.99 -15.09 0.50
C LEU A 101 16.51 -14.92 1.94
N LYS A 102 17.35 -14.45 2.86
CA LYS A 102 16.94 -14.06 4.24
C LYS A 102 15.92 -12.90 4.30
N LEU A 103 15.24 -12.62 3.20
CA LEU A 103 14.06 -11.77 3.15
C LEU A 103 12.90 -12.50 3.83
N GLU A 104 12.25 -11.80 4.75
CA GLU A 104 10.98 -12.23 5.32
C GLU A 104 9.88 -12.04 4.26
N TRP A 105 9.38 -13.15 3.71
CA TRP A 105 8.32 -13.15 2.71
C TRP A 105 6.95 -13.09 3.36
N LEU A 106 6.17 -12.08 2.97
CA LEU A 106 4.83 -11.81 3.46
C LEU A 106 3.81 -12.77 2.85
N SER A 107 2.79 -13.12 3.61
CA SER A 107 1.52 -13.59 3.04
C SER A 107 0.83 -12.47 2.24
N VAL A 108 -0.10 -12.87 1.37
CA VAL A 108 -0.93 -11.91 0.62
C VAL A 108 -1.74 -11.04 1.59
N GLU A 109 -2.29 -11.64 2.64
CA GLU A 109 -3.11 -10.97 3.64
C GLU A 109 -2.33 -9.91 4.42
N GLU A 110 -1.07 -10.18 4.79
CA GLU A 110 -0.19 -9.21 5.47
C GLU A 110 0.13 -8.03 4.56
N SER A 111 0.51 -8.30 3.30
CA SER A 111 0.79 -7.27 2.32
C SER A 111 -0.42 -6.36 2.07
N VAL A 112 -1.59 -6.96 1.79
CA VAL A 112 -2.83 -6.22 1.52
C VAL A 112 -3.26 -5.41 2.74
N ARG A 113 -3.17 -5.96 3.95
CA ARG A 113 -3.51 -5.23 5.19
C ARG A 113 -2.62 -4.01 5.38
N GLY A 114 -1.31 -4.15 5.16
CA GLY A 114 -0.37 -3.04 5.22
C GLY A 114 -0.69 -1.95 4.18
N LEU A 115 -0.91 -2.37 2.93
CA LEU A 115 -1.29 -1.46 1.84
C LEU A 115 -2.60 -0.72 2.13
N LEU A 116 -3.64 -1.40 2.62
CA LEU A 116 -4.89 -0.74 2.98
C LEU A 116 -4.70 0.29 4.08
N ALA A 117 -3.87 0.00 5.10
CA ALA A 117 -3.56 0.97 6.14
C ALA A 117 -2.80 2.20 5.60
N VAL A 118 -1.87 2.00 4.65
CA VAL A 118 -1.17 3.10 3.95
C VAL A 118 -2.15 3.95 3.15
N ILE A 119 -3.02 3.29 2.39
CA ILE A 119 -4.03 3.95 1.56
C ILE A 119 -4.95 4.76 2.46
N ASP A 120 -5.57 4.14 3.49
CA ASP A 120 -6.49 4.77 4.43
C ASP A 120 -5.94 6.05 5.08
N ASP A 121 -4.64 6.10 5.33
CA ASP A 121 -3.97 7.23 5.95
C ASP A 121 -3.35 8.24 4.96
N ALA A 122 -3.57 8.06 3.66
CA ALA A 122 -2.80 8.75 2.62
C ALA A 122 -2.94 10.29 2.62
N GLU A 123 -4.13 10.81 2.92
CA GLU A 123 -4.32 12.26 3.07
C GLU A 123 -3.62 12.80 4.32
N ARG A 124 -3.78 12.10 5.45
CA ARG A 124 -3.22 12.52 6.75
C ARG A 124 -1.70 12.58 6.72
N LYS A 125 -1.08 11.67 5.98
CA LYS A 125 0.37 11.57 5.76
C LYS A 125 0.88 12.34 4.53
N ASN A 126 0.00 13.02 3.79
CA ASN A 126 0.33 13.76 2.57
C ASN A 126 1.11 12.90 1.55
N LEU A 127 0.58 11.72 1.21
CA LEU A 127 1.25 10.74 0.34
C LEU A 127 1.17 11.06 -1.17
N ASN A 128 0.57 12.19 -1.55
CA ASN A 128 0.46 12.57 -2.95
C ASN A 128 1.84 12.69 -3.60
N GLY A 129 2.04 12.04 -4.75
CA GLY A 129 3.29 12.01 -5.48
C GLY A 129 4.44 11.32 -4.75
N ARG A 130 4.15 10.36 -3.86
CA ARG A 130 5.14 9.58 -3.11
C ARG A 130 5.15 8.09 -3.46
N PHE A 131 6.22 7.40 -3.07
CA PHE A 131 6.39 5.97 -3.24
C PHE A 131 6.55 5.29 -1.87
N ILE A 132 5.60 4.44 -1.50
CA ILE A 132 5.46 3.96 -0.12
C ILE A 132 5.46 2.44 -0.06
N GLN A 133 6.18 1.84 0.89
CA GLN A 133 6.15 0.41 1.17
C GLN A 133 4.89 0.01 1.97
N HIS A 134 4.49 -1.26 1.90
CA HIS A 134 3.34 -1.82 2.63
C HIS A 134 3.33 -1.52 4.15
N ASP A 135 4.49 -1.29 4.77
CA ASP A 135 4.64 -0.95 6.18
C ASP A 135 4.56 0.57 6.48
N GLY A 136 4.38 1.39 5.44
CA GLY A 136 4.33 2.85 5.52
C GLY A 136 5.67 3.55 5.36
N THR A 137 6.77 2.82 5.17
CA THR A 137 8.09 3.40 4.90
C THR A 137 8.10 4.10 3.55
N GLU A 138 8.58 5.34 3.47
CA GLU A 138 8.79 6.03 2.21
C GLU A 138 10.03 5.49 1.51
N LEU A 139 9.87 5.09 0.25
CA LEU A 139 10.94 4.59 -0.61
C LEU A 139 11.45 5.72 -1.51
N PRO A 140 12.76 5.76 -1.82
CA PRO A 140 13.23 6.65 -2.86
C PRO A 140 12.73 6.17 -4.23
N TRP A 141 12.57 7.12 -5.16
CA TRP A 141 12.22 6.84 -6.56
C TRP A 141 13.31 6.12 -7.32
#